data_AF-A0A4V1ZYN2-F1
#
_entry.id   AF-A0A4V1ZYN2-F1
#
_cell.length_a   1.000
_cell.length_b   1.000
_cell.length_c   1.000
_cell.angle_alpha   90.00
_cell.angle_beta   90.00
_cell.angle_gamma   90.00
#
_symmetry.space_group_name_H-M   'P 1'
#
loop_
_entity.id
_entity.type
_entity.pdbx_description
1 polymer ?
#
loop_
_entity_poly.entity_id
_entity_poly.type
_entity_poly.pdbx_seq_one_letter_code
_entity_poly.pdbx_strand_id
1 'polypeptide(L)'
;KSYVWDDWMNPISIEVGGKTLTAVNNDQKAQLANFMIALNAPYLHMTYSEVELLLADATVRFGVNWGGTAAEHYERGIEAAMGQLSLYPGGPTIPASEVSTFVSGNGLRAGRELEQINTQLWITLLMNGPEAFANWRRTGFPVLEPSVTQESTVTTIPRRFEYSLNETEQNSANVAEAVQRLGGEDDWTKRVWWDKE
;
A
#
# COMPACT_ATOMS: atom_id res chain seq x y z
N LYS A 1 2.12 28.10 5.17
CA LYS A 1 1.78 26.69 5.49
C LYS A 1 1.54 26.62 6.97
N SER A 2 0.34 26.19 7.37
CA SER A 2 0.03 25.95 8.77
C SER A 2 0.55 24.56 9.14
N TYR A 3 1.56 24.47 10.00
CA TYR A 3 1.95 23.21 10.65
C TYR A 3 0.76 22.63 11.43
N VAL A 4 0.85 21.38 11.90
CA VAL A 4 -0.22 20.74 12.71
C VAL A 4 -0.64 21.61 13.92
N TRP A 5 0.25 22.50 14.39
CA TRP A 5 0.02 23.46 15.47
C TRP A 5 -0.66 24.77 15.02
N ASP A 6 -0.54 25.12 13.73
CA ASP A 6 -1.07 26.35 13.15
C ASP A 6 -2.52 26.20 12.65
N ASP A 7 -3.08 24.98 12.75
CA ASP A 7 -4.48 24.65 12.45
C ASP A 7 -5.04 23.75 13.56
N TRP A 8 -5.22 24.35 14.73
CA TRP A 8 -5.74 23.70 15.92
C TRP A 8 -7.26 23.58 15.86
N MET A 9 -7.77 22.35 15.93
CA MET A 9 -9.19 22.03 15.96
C MET A 9 -9.64 21.69 17.38
N ASN A 10 -10.78 22.25 17.79
CA ASN A 10 -11.41 21.90 19.07
C ASN A 10 -11.89 20.44 19.03
N PRO A 11 -11.90 19.72 20.17
CA PRO A 11 -12.40 18.35 20.23
C PRO A 11 -13.84 18.23 19.72
N ILE A 12 -14.11 17.17 18.95
CA ILE A 12 -15.47 16.83 18.47
C ILE A 12 -15.92 15.50 19.08
N SER A 13 -17.23 15.36 19.29
CA SER A 13 -17.83 14.09 19.71
C SER A 13 -18.37 13.35 18.49
N ILE A 14 -18.02 12.07 18.36
CA ILE A 14 -18.41 11.20 17.25
C ILE A 14 -19.16 9.99 17.82
N GLU A 15 -20.31 9.65 17.23
CA GLU A 15 -21.07 8.46 17.58
C GLU A 15 -20.71 7.31 16.63
N VAL A 16 -20.13 6.23 17.15
CA VAL A 16 -19.76 5.03 16.37
C VAL A 16 -20.25 3.79 17.08
N GLY A 17 -21.17 3.05 16.45
CA GLY A 17 -21.69 1.79 17.01
C GLY A 17 -22.37 1.95 18.39
N GLY A 18 -23.03 3.09 18.63
CA GLY A 18 -23.69 3.41 19.90
C GLY A 18 -22.74 3.83 21.04
N LYS A 19 -21.49 4.14 20.72
CA LYS A 19 -20.51 4.70 21.66
C LYS A 19 -20.14 6.13 21.26
N THR A 20 -20.14 7.04 22.23
CA THR A 20 -19.59 8.38 22.08
C THR A 20 -18.06 8.35 22.23
N LEU A 21 -17.34 8.75 21.19
CA LEU A 21 -15.90 8.91 21.18
C LEU A 21 -15.55 10.39 21.06
N THR A 22 -14.60 10.89 21.86
CA THR A 22 -14.08 12.25 21.73
C THR A 22 -12.82 12.22 20.87
N ALA A 23 -12.85 12.91 19.73
CA ALA A 23 -11.69 13.08 18.86
C ALA A 23 -11.03 14.44 19.14
N VAL A 24 -9.81 14.45 19.69
CA VAL A 24 -9.05 15.69 19.93
C VAL A 24 -8.38 16.18 18.63
N ASN A 25 -7.76 17.37 18.63
CA ASN A 25 -7.13 17.97 17.44
C ASN A 25 -6.29 16.98 16.60
N ASN A 26 -5.52 16.11 17.25
CA ASN A 26 -4.66 15.15 16.57
C ASN A 26 -5.46 13.98 15.96
N ASP A 27 -6.48 13.48 16.66
CA ASP A 27 -7.35 12.38 16.20
C ASP A 27 -8.21 12.79 15.00
N GLN A 28 -8.42 14.10 14.84
CA GLN A 28 -9.13 14.69 13.71
C GLN A 28 -8.26 14.81 12.45
N LYS A 29 -6.98 14.43 12.51
CA LYS A 29 -6.06 14.39 11.37
C LYS A 29 -5.88 12.94 10.93
N ALA A 30 -5.65 12.71 9.64
CA ALA A 30 -5.42 11.37 9.13
C ALA A 30 -4.18 10.75 9.79
N GLN A 31 -4.39 9.73 10.61
CA GLN A 31 -3.34 9.00 11.32
C GLN A 31 -3.63 7.50 11.25
N LEU A 32 -2.57 6.70 11.30
CA LEU A 32 -2.72 5.27 11.50
C LEU A 32 -3.35 5.01 12.86
N ALA A 33 -4.13 3.93 12.97
CA ALA A 33 -4.69 3.53 14.24
C ALA A 33 -3.57 3.24 15.25
N ASN A 34 -3.74 3.65 16.51
CA ASN A 34 -2.70 3.56 17.54
C ASN A 34 -2.10 2.15 17.70
N PHE A 35 -2.90 1.10 17.52
CA PHE A 35 -2.42 -0.29 17.60
C PHE A 35 -1.45 -0.66 16.48
N MET A 36 -1.51 0.00 15.31
CA MET A 36 -0.62 -0.25 14.18
C MET A 36 0.76 0.39 14.36
N ILE A 37 0.86 1.41 15.21
CA ILE A 37 2.09 2.18 15.48
C ILE A 37 2.64 1.95 16.90
N ALA A 38 2.13 0.93 17.59
CA ALA A 38 2.67 0.54 18.90
C ALA A 38 4.15 0.14 18.78
N LEU A 39 4.95 0.39 19.82
CA LEU A 39 6.38 0.07 19.83
C LEU A 39 6.69 -1.43 19.61
N ASN A 40 5.73 -2.29 19.93
CA ASN A 40 5.79 -3.73 19.73
C ASN A 40 4.87 -4.22 18.59
N ALA A 41 4.42 -3.33 17.70
CA ALA A 41 3.70 -3.71 16.49
C ALA A 41 4.61 -4.56 15.57
N PRO A 42 4.10 -5.65 14.98
CA PRO A 42 4.90 -6.49 14.10
C PRO A 42 5.16 -5.79 12.75
N TYR A 43 6.32 -6.06 12.16
CA TYR A 43 6.56 -5.82 10.75
C TYR A 43 6.25 -7.11 9.97
N LEU A 44 5.18 -7.10 9.20
CA LEU A 44 4.74 -8.26 8.41
C LEU A 44 5.47 -8.28 7.07
N HIS A 45 6.42 -9.21 6.90
CA HIS A 45 7.25 -9.29 5.69
C HIS A 45 6.50 -9.87 4.49
N MET A 46 5.82 -10.99 4.68
CA MET A 46 4.99 -11.66 3.67
C MET A 46 3.82 -12.30 4.39
N THR A 47 2.59 -12.03 3.94
CA THR A 47 1.38 -12.48 4.63
C THR A 47 0.59 -13.47 3.78
N TYR A 48 -0.27 -14.25 4.43
CA TYR A 48 -1.18 -15.12 3.70
C TYR A 48 -2.13 -14.32 2.79
N SER A 49 -2.56 -13.12 3.22
CA SER A 49 -3.34 -12.22 2.38
C SER A 49 -2.62 -11.87 1.08
N GLU A 50 -1.34 -11.47 1.19
CA GLU A 50 -0.51 -11.14 0.03
C GLU A 50 -0.39 -12.34 -0.92
N VAL A 51 -0.13 -13.54 -0.41
CA VAL A 51 -0.04 -14.76 -1.22
C VAL A 51 -1.34 -15.02 -1.99
N GLU A 52 -2.48 -15.00 -1.31
CA GLU A 52 -3.78 -15.24 -1.95
C GLU A 52 -4.09 -14.18 -3.02
N LEU A 53 -3.80 -12.90 -2.75
CA LEU A 53 -4.00 -11.83 -3.73
C LEU A 53 -3.03 -11.93 -4.91
N LEU A 54 -1.78 -12.38 -4.70
CA LEU A 54 -0.84 -12.68 -5.78
C LEU A 54 -1.32 -13.87 -6.63
N LEU A 55 -1.89 -14.90 -6.02
CA LEU A 55 -2.50 -16.03 -6.73
C LEU A 55 -3.72 -15.57 -7.52
N ALA A 56 -4.54 -14.66 -6.99
CA ALA A 56 -5.64 -14.05 -7.71
C ALA A 56 -5.15 -13.26 -8.95
N ASP A 57 -4.15 -12.38 -8.78
CA ASP A 57 -3.55 -11.59 -9.87
C ASP A 57 -2.96 -12.51 -10.95
N ALA A 58 -2.21 -13.54 -10.55
CA ALA A 58 -1.64 -14.53 -11.45
C ALA A 58 -2.71 -15.34 -12.20
N THR A 59 -3.80 -15.73 -11.52
CA THR A 59 -4.92 -16.45 -12.14
C THR A 59 -5.55 -15.63 -13.25
N VAL A 60 -5.79 -14.34 -13.01
CA VAL A 60 -6.37 -13.43 -14.00
C VAL A 60 -5.40 -13.17 -15.16
N ARG A 61 -4.13 -12.89 -14.87
CA ARG A 61 -3.14 -12.52 -15.89
C ARG A 61 -2.77 -13.69 -16.81
N PHE A 62 -2.65 -14.88 -16.25
CA PHE A 62 -2.13 -16.04 -16.98
C PHE A 62 -3.22 -17.04 -17.38
N GLY A 63 -4.45 -16.90 -16.87
CA GLY A 63 -5.53 -17.83 -17.14
C GLY A 63 -5.29 -19.24 -16.59
N VAL A 64 -4.46 -19.36 -15.54
CA VAL A 64 -4.07 -20.63 -14.91
C VAL A 64 -4.68 -20.70 -13.52
N ASN A 65 -5.26 -21.86 -13.17
CA ASN A 65 -5.75 -22.13 -11.82
C ASN A 65 -4.59 -22.59 -10.92
N TRP A 66 -4.41 -21.92 -9.78
CA TRP A 66 -3.35 -22.18 -8.81
C TRP A 66 -3.88 -22.77 -7.50
N GLY A 67 -4.87 -23.67 -7.59
CA GLY A 67 -5.57 -24.24 -6.44
C GLY A 67 -6.83 -23.48 -6.04
N GLY A 68 -7.34 -22.62 -6.92
CA GLY A 68 -8.52 -21.79 -6.75
C GLY A 68 -8.79 -20.93 -7.98
N THR A 69 -10.01 -20.43 -8.08
CA THR A 69 -10.38 -19.36 -9.00
C THR A 69 -9.86 -18.02 -8.49
N ALA A 70 -9.76 -17.01 -9.37
CA ALA A 70 -9.36 -15.67 -8.97
C ALA A 70 -10.29 -15.07 -7.90
N ALA A 71 -11.59 -15.38 -7.97
CA ALA A 71 -12.56 -14.92 -6.99
C ALA A 71 -12.32 -15.56 -5.62
N GLU A 72 -12.11 -16.88 -5.55
CA GLU A 72 -11.84 -17.57 -4.28
C GLU A 72 -10.54 -17.08 -3.64
N HIS A 73 -9.48 -16.89 -4.42
CA HIS A 73 -8.22 -16.33 -3.93
C HIS A 73 -8.39 -14.88 -3.45
N TYR A 74 -9.12 -14.06 -4.19
CA TYR A 74 -9.40 -12.68 -3.80
C TYR A 74 -10.19 -12.60 -2.49
N GLU A 75 -11.22 -13.44 -2.31
CA GLU A 75 -12.02 -13.52 -1.09
C GLU A 75 -11.15 -13.94 0.11
N ARG A 76 -10.37 -15.02 -0.02
CA ARG A 76 -9.43 -15.48 1.03
C ARG A 76 -8.39 -14.42 1.39
N GLY A 77 -7.92 -13.68 0.39
CA GLY A 77 -7.02 -12.54 0.57
C GLY A 77 -7.62 -11.47 1.47
N ILE A 78 -8.84 -11.02 1.16
CA ILE A 78 -9.55 -10.02 1.98
C ILE A 78 -9.80 -10.54 3.40
N GLU A 79 -10.28 -11.77 3.55
CA GLU A 79 -10.51 -12.40 4.86
C GLU A 79 -9.23 -12.39 5.70
N ALA A 80 -8.10 -12.80 5.10
CA ALA A 80 -6.80 -12.81 5.75
C ALA A 80 -6.30 -11.39 6.08
N ALA A 81 -6.52 -10.41 5.20
CA ALA A 81 -6.15 -9.01 5.43
C ALA A 81 -6.91 -8.38 6.60
N MET A 82 -8.16 -8.77 6.81
CA MET A 82 -8.95 -8.36 7.97
C MET A 82 -8.49 -9.09 9.24
N GLY A 83 -8.24 -10.39 9.13
CA GLY A 83 -7.80 -11.24 10.24
C GLY A 83 -6.43 -10.86 10.81
N GLN A 84 -5.48 -10.44 9.96
CA GLN A 84 -4.12 -10.09 10.39
C GLN A 84 -4.07 -8.85 11.32
N LEU A 85 -5.12 -8.03 11.37
CA LEU A 85 -5.19 -6.90 12.32
C LEU A 85 -5.10 -7.37 13.77
N SER A 86 -5.58 -8.58 14.07
CA SER A 86 -5.47 -9.17 15.41
C SER A 86 -4.03 -9.52 15.82
N LEU A 87 -3.08 -9.54 14.88
CA LEU A 87 -1.65 -9.73 15.18
C LEU A 87 -1.01 -8.49 15.79
N TYR A 88 -1.63 -7.33 15.63
CA TYR A 88 -1.14 -6.09 16.23
C TYR A 88 -1.52 -6.00 17.72
N PRO A 89 -0.65 -5.46 18.57
CA PRO A 89 -0.93 -5.26 20.00
C PRO A 89 -2.16 -4.38 20.22
N GLY A 90 -3.23 -4.95 20.79
CA GLY A 90 -4.50 -4.24 20.96
C GLY A 90 -5.26 -3.99 19.64
N GLY A 91 -4.86 -4.68 18.57
CA GLY A 91 -5.57 -4.69 17.30
C GLY A 91 -6.94 -5.38 17.42
N PRO A 92 -7.90 -5.01 16.55
CA PRO A 92 -9.25 -5.56 16.61
C PRO A 92 -9.27 -7.02 16.15
N THR A 93 -10.06 -7.84 16.86
CA THR A 93 -10.54 -9.12 16.33
C THR A 93 -11.90 -8.88 15.70
N ILE A 94 -11.97 -8.87 14.37
CA ILE A 94 -13.21 -8.64 13.64
C ILE A 94 -14.06 -9.92 13.66
N PRO A 95 -15.35 -9.87 14.03
CA PRO A 95 -16.22 -11.04 14.02
C PRO A 95 -16.31 -11.67 12.63
N ALA A 96 -16.28 -13.01 12.56
CA ALA A 96 -16.35 -13.74 11.30
C ALA A 96 -17.60 -13.40 10.46
N SER A 97 -18.72 -13.08 11.12
CA SER A 97 -19.95 -12.63 10.44
C SER A 97 -19.79 -11.27 9.74
N GLU A 98 -19.03 -10.34 10.32
CA GLU A 98 -18.76 -9.04 9.72
C GLU A 98 -17.80 -9.17 8.54
N VAL A 99 -16.75 -10.00 8.70
CA VAL A 99 -15.83 -10.34 7.60
C VAL A 99 -16.59 -10.95 6.43
N SER A 100 -17.40 -11.98 6.68
CA SER A 100 -18.18 -12.66 5.64
C SER A 100 -19.17 -11.71 4.94
N THR A 101 -19.81 -10.81 5.69
CA THR A 101 -20.69 -9.78 5.14
C THR A 101 -19.93 -8.83 4.22
N PHE A 102 -18.74 -8.37 4.64
CA PHE A 102 -17.90 -7.49 3.84
C PHE A 102 -17.43 -8.17 2.55
N VAL A 103 -16.91 -9.40 2.65
CA VAL A 103 -16.40 -10.18 1.51
C VAL A 103 -17.51 -10.43 0.48
N SER A 104 -18.67 -10.89 0.94
CA SER A 104 -19.83 -11.12 0.07
C SER A 104 -20.30 -9.86 -0.65
N GLY A 105 -20.19 -8.69 0.00
CA GLY A 105 -20.53 -7.39 -0.59
C GLY A 105 -19.48 -6.82 -1.54
N ASN A 106 -18.26 -7.34 -1.52
CA ASN A 106 -17.10 -6.78 -2.23
C ASN A 106 -16.44 -7.77 -3.20
N GLY A 107 -17.18 -8.78 -3.67
CA GLY A 107 -16.70 -9.79 -4.61
C GLY A 107 -16.07 -9.23 -5.88
N LEU A 108 -15.22 -10.06 -6.50
CA LEU A 108 -14.45 -9.71 -7.69
C LEU A 108 -15.38 -9.48 -8.90
N ARG A 109 -15.20 -8.36 -9.59
CA ARG A 109 -16.05 -7.92 -10.70
C ARG A 109 -15.36 -8.16 -12.04
N ALA A 110 -16.08 -8.78 -12.96
CA ALA A 110 -15.61 -9.01 -14.31
C ALA A 110 -15.20 -7.71 -15.01
N GLY A 111 -14.03 -7.70 -15.66
CA GLY A 111 -13.44 -6.53 -16.31
C GLY A 111 -12.77 -5.51 -15.37
N ARG A 112 -12.78 -5.74 -14.05
CA ARG A 112 -12.12 -4.90 -13.03
C ARG A 112 -11.22 -5.71 -12.10
N GLU A 113 -10.92 -6.95 -12.47
CA GLU A 113 -10.29 -7.92 -11.59
C GLU A 113 -8.90 -7.46 -11.15
N LEU A 114 -8.03 -7.09 -12.09
CA LEU A 114 -6.67 -6.65 -11.79
C LEU A 114 -6.65 -5.39 -10.94
N GLU A 115 -7.56 -4.45 -11.19
CA GLU A 115 -7.68 -3.24 -10.39
C GLU A 115 -8.10 -3.57 -8.95
N GLN A 116 -9.15 -4.38 -8.78
CA GLN A 116 -9.66 -4.72 -7.45
C GLN A 116 -8.64 -5.54 -6.66
N ILE A 117 -8.03 -6.56 -7.27
CA ILE A 117 -7.02 -7.40 -6.62
C ILE A 117 -5.83 -6.55 -6.17
N ASN A 118 -5.26 -5.74 -7.05
CA ASN A 118 -4.07 -4.96 -6.72
C ASN A 118 -4.38 -3.77 -5.79
N THR A 119 -5.62 -3.26 -5.78
CA THR A 119 -6.08 -2.31 -4.76
C THR A 119 -6.17 -2.98 -3.39
N GLN A 120 -6.72 -4.20 -3.29
CA GLN A 120 -6.72 -4.95 -2.02
C GLN A 120 -5.29 -5.33 -1.58
N LEU A 121 -4.39 -5.58 -2.54
CA LEU A 121 -2.98 -5.82 -2.25
C LEU A 121 -2.31 -4.56 -1.69
N TRP A 122 -2.59 -3.37 -2.26
CA TRP A 122 -2.16 -2.09 -1.71
C TRP A 122 -2.64 -1.86 -0.27
N ILE A 123 -3.91 -2.19 0.02
CA ILE A 123 -4.46 -2.11 1.40
C ILE A 123 -3.75 -3.09 2.33
N THR A 124 -3.56 -4.34 1.90
CA THR A 124 -2.88 -5.39 2.67
C THR A 124 -1.46 -4.98 3.05
N LEU A 125 -0.76 -4.29 2.15
CA LEU A 125 0.63 -3.89 2.28
C LEU A 125 0.80 -2.52 2.98
N LEU A 126 -0.23 -1.94 3.59
CA LEU A 126 -0.19 -0.61 4.21
C LEU A 126 1.02 -0.41 5.14
N MET A 127 1.36 -1.43 5.93
CA MET A 127 2.50 -1.39 6.88
C MET A 127 3.81 -1.92 6.29
N ASN A 128 3.81 -2.41 5.04
CA ASN A 128 4.98 -2.86 4.29
C ASN A 128 5.21 -1.94 3.07
N GLY A 129 5.65 -0.72 3.36
CA GLY A 129 5.86 0.33 2.36
C GLY A 129 6.76 -0.04 1.16
N PRO A 130 7.90 -0.74 1.36
CA PRO A 130 8.73 -1.19 0.24
C PRO A 130 7.99 -2.10 -0.74
N GLU A 131 7.22 -3.06 -0.23
CA GLU A 131 6.43 -3.99 -1.05
C GLU A 131 5.24 -3.28 -1.69
N ALA A 132 4.55 -2.40 -0.96
CA ALA A 132 3.47 -1.58 -1.52
C ALA A 132 3.97 -0.72 -2.69
N PHE A 133 5.13 -0.07 -2.53
CA PHE A 133 5.74 0.75 -3.57
C PHE A 133 6.23 -0.09 -4.77
N ALA A 134 6.76 -1.29 -4.52
CA ALA A 134 7.12 -2.23 -5.58
C ALA A 134 5.89 -2.70 -6.37
N ASN A 135 4.85 -3.18 -5.70
CA ASN A 135 3.65 -3.68 -6.36
C ASN A 135 2.87 -2.58 -7.10
N TRP A 136 2.78 -1.36 -6.55
CA TRP A 136 2.17 -0.24 -7.25
C TRP A 136 2.90 0.05 -8.58
N ARG A 137 4.24 0.14 -8.56
CA ARG A 137 5.04 0.34 -9.79
C ARG A 137 4.89 -0.83 -10.77
N ARG A 138 4.75 -2.06 -10.28
CA ARG A 138 4.59 -3.27 -11.12
C ARG A 138 3.24 -3.28 -11.84
N THR A 139 2.20 -2.74 -11.21
CA THR A 139 0.81 -2.95 -11.63
C THR A 139 0.08 -1.71 -12.08
N GLY A 140 0.56 -0.53 -11.71
CA GLY A 140 -0.13 0.74 -11.89
C GLY A 140 -1.34 0.93 -10.97
N PHE A 141 -1.60 0.00 -10.03
CA PHE A 141 -2.79 0.03 -9.16
C PHE A 141 -2.43 0.23 -7.67
N PRO A 142 -3.26 0.98 -6.92
CA PRO A 142 -4.34 1.83 -7.41
C PRO A 142 -3.79 2.95 -8.31
N VAL A 143 -4.65 3.52 -9.17
CA VAL A 143 -4.25 4.65 -10.01
C VAL A 143 -4.06 5.86 -9.09
N LEU A 144 -2.80 6.28 -8.92
CA LEU A 144 -2.42 7.38 -8.04
C LEU A 144 -2.25 8.66 -8.84
N GLU A 145 -2.80 9.75 -8.33
CA GLU A 145 -2.61 11.09 -8.87
C GLU A 145 -1.36 11.74 -8.25
N PRO A 146 -0.48 12.38 -9.06
CA PRO A 146 0.64 13.15 -8.53
C PRO A 146 0.19 14.31 -7.63
N SER A 147 1.13 14.81 -6.81
CA SER A 147 0.88 16.00 -5.98
C SER A 147 0.55 17.21 -6.86
N VAL A 148 -0.45 18.00 -6.45
CA VAL A 148 -0.87 19.25 -7.10
C VAL A 148 -0.04 20.47 -6.67
N THR A 149 0.95 20.29 -5.79
CA THR A 149 1.72 21.39 -5.21
C THR A 149 2.91 21.78 -6.09
N GLN A 150 3.17 23.09 -6.21
CA GLN A 150 4.29 23.64 -7.00
C GLN A 150 5.65 23.59 -6.25
N GLU A 151 5.76 22.78 -5.21
CA GLU A 151 6.97 22.69 -4.37
C GLU A 151 8.07 21.85 -5.04
N SER A 152 7.73 21.14 -6.10
CA SER A 152 8.65 20.33 -6.91
C SER A 152 8.50 20.69 -8.38
N THR A 153 9.62 20.74 -9.10
CA THR A 153 9.65 20.80 -10.56
C THR A 153 9.27 19.46 -11.20
N VAL A 154 9.23 18.39 -10.40
CA VAL A 154 8.90 17.03 -10.84
C VAL A 154 7.41 16.80 -10.61
N THR A 155 6.67 16.64 -11.71
CA THR A 155 5.20 16.56 -11.73
C THR A 155 4.67 15.12 -11.73
N THR A 156 5.56 14.13 -11.65
CA THR A 156 5.21 12.70 -11.64
C THR A 156 5.65 12.07 -10.33
N ILE A 157 4.96 11.01 -9.91
CA ILE A 157 5.35 10.22 -8.73
C ILE A 157 6.71 9.53 -9.02
N PRO A 158 7.73 9.68 -8.16
CA PRO A 158 9.02 9.01 -8.34
C PRO A 158 8.89 7.49 -8.48
N ARG A 159 9.74 6.89 -9.29
CA ARG A 159 9.73 5.45 -9.63
C ARG A 159 10.94 4.69 -9.06
N ARG A 160 11.95 5.40 -8.55
CA ARG A 160 13.14 4.83 -7.89
C ARG A 160 13.80 5.86 -6.97
N PHE A 161 14.82 5.41 -6.24
CA PHE A 161 15.79 6.30 -5.61
C PHE A 161 17.03 6.44 -6.51
N GLU A 162 17.62 7.63 -6.49
CA GLU A 162 18.92 7.92 -7.10
C GLU A 162 20.04 7.21 -6.32
N TYR A 163 21.20 7.05 -6.96
CA TYR A 163 22.37 6.52 -6.28
C TYR A 163 22.85 7.52 -5.22
N SER A 164 23.38 7.00 -4.11
CA SER A 164 23.92 7.86 -3.06
C SER A 164 25.13 8.65 -3.57
N LEU A 165 25.30 9.89 -3.09
CA LEU A 165 26.45 10.72 -3.43
C LEU A 165 27.79 10.02 -3.12
N ASN A 166 27.87 9.28 -2.01
CA ASN A 166 29.07 8.54 -1.64
C ASN A 166 29.48 7.49 -2.68
N GLU A 167 28.52 6.79 -3.30
CA GLU A 167 28.81 5.83 -4.37
C GLU A 167 29.31 6.55 -5.63
N THR A 168 28.72 7.70 -5.95
CA THR A 168 29.15 8.52 -7.09
C THR A 168 30.60 9.02 -6.92
N GLU A 169 31.04 9.28 -5.69
CA GLU A 169 32.41 9.72 -5.40
C GLU A 169 33.41 8.57 -5.30
N GLN A 170 33.07 7.50 -4.56
CA GLN A 170 34.00 6.42 -4.24
C GLN A 170 34.03 5.31 -5.30
N ASN A 171 32.98 5.21 -6.13
CA ASN A 171 32.77 4.11 -7.07
C ASN A 171 32.30 4.61 -8.46
N SER A 172 32.78 5.79 -8.86
CA SER A 172 32.31 6.55 -10.02
C SER A 172 32.27 5.78 -11.34
N ALA A 173 33.24 4.89 -11.60
CA ALA A 173 33.28 4.10 -12.83
C ALA A 173 32.08 3.13 -12.94
N ASN A 174 31.72 2.44 -11.85
CA ASN A 174 30.60 1.50 -11.83
C ASN A 174 29.26 2.23 -11.83
N VAL A 175 29.16 3.38 -11.14
CA VAL A 175 27.97 4.23 -11.19
C VAL A 175 27.75 4.75 -12.61
N ALA A 176 28.79 5.22 -13.30
CA ALA A 176 28.69 5.68 -14.68
C ALA A 176 28.16 4.57 -15.62
N GLU A 177 28.64 3.33 -15.47
CA GLU A 177 28.12 2.21 -16.26
C GLU A 177 26.64 1.92 -15.94
N ALA A 178 26.25 1.95 -14.67
CA ALA A 178 24.86 1.73 -14.26
C ALA A 178 23.92 2.82 -14.79
N VAL A 179 24.35 4.09 -14.74
CA VAL A 179 23.62 5.24 -15.28
C VAL A 179 23.44 5.13 -16.79
N GLN A 180 24.42 4.62 -17.53
CA GLN A 180 24.24 4.35 -18.96
C GLN A 180 23.14 3.33 -19.23
N ARG A 181 23.02 2.29 -18.39
CA ARG A 181 21.92 1.30 -18.49
C ARG A 181 20.55 1.88 -18.16
N LEU A 182 20.48 3.01 -17.44
CA LEU A 182 19.26 3.76 -17.12
C LEU A 182 18.87 4.77 -18.21
N GLY A 183 19.66 4.89 -19.28
CA GLY A 183 19.44 5.86 -20.36
C GLY A 183 20.25 7.14 -20.21
N GLY A 184 21.36 7.09 -19.47
CA GLY A 184 22.37 8.15 -19.43
C GLY A 184 22.20 9.19 -18.31
N GLU A 185 21.19 9.04 -17.46
CA GLU A 185 20.89 9.98 -16.38
C GLU A 185 20.39 9.26 -15.13
N ASP A 186 20.91 9.65 -13.96
CA ASP A 186 20.43 9.17 -12.67
C ASP A 186 19.27 10.03 -12.18
N ASP A 187 18.06 9.71 -12.66
CA ASP A 187 16.84 10.46 -12.33
C ASP A 187 15.82 9.52 -11.65
N TRP A 188 15.25 9.98 -10.53
CA TRP A 188 14.25 9.26 -9.73
C TRP A 188 12.92 8.95 -10.45
N THR A 189 12.63 9.57 -11.60
CA THR A 189 11.48 9.30 -12.47
C THR A 189 11.74 8.17 -13.45
N LYS A 190 13.02 7.76 -13.64
CA LYS A 190 13.36 6.62 -14.48
C LYS A 190 12.86 5.33 -13.84
N ARG A 191 12.43 4.40 -14.69
CA ARG A 191 11.88 3.11 -14.28
C ARG A 191 13.00 2.10 -14.00
N VAL A 192 12.76 1.24 -13.03
CA VAL A 192 13.59 0.04 -12.82
C VAL A 192 13.22 -1.04 -13.85
N TRP A 193 14.06 -2.06 -14.02
CA TRP A 193 13.95 -2.97 -15.17
C TRP A 193 12.61 -3.71 -15.26
N TRP A 194 11.99 -4.03 -14.13
CA TRP A 194 10.71 -4.74 -14.02
C TRP A 194 9.48 -3.82 -14.07
N ASP A 195 9.69 -2.51 -13.92
CA ASP A 195 8.62 -1.52 -13.91
C ASP A 195 8.24 -1.15 -15.36
N LYS A 196 7.18 -1.79 -15.87
CA LYS A 196 6.74 -1.69 -17.28
C LYS A 196 5.45 -0.89 -17.51
N GLU A 197 4.69 -0.59 -16.46
CA GLU A 197 3.35 0.04 -16.52
C GLU A 197 3.39 1.55 -16.28
#